data_AF-A0AAW4N7S3-F1
#
_entry.id   AF-A0AAW4N7S3-F1
#
_cell.length_a   1.000
_cell.length_b   1.000
_cell.length_c   1.000
_cell.angle_alpha   90.00
_cell.angle_beta   90.00
_cell.angle_gamma   90.00
#
_symmetry.space_group_name_H-M   'P 1'
#
loop_
_entity.id
_entity.type
_entity.pdbx_description
1 polymer ?
#
loop_
_entity_poly.entity_id
_entity_poly.type
_entity_poly.pdbx_seq_one_letter_code
_entity_poly.pdbx_strand_id
1 'polypeptide(L)'
;MIKTSAIFLFLNYCLGKKVDMSMVVAKIDWRQLYTFASRQALLGFCFDGIERLTKEFSEELKQNPMGRDLLMTWMAAAQQIRRQNMKVNAVAGKLYSMLREDGLRCCILKGQGNALMYPNAYSRNPGDIDVWVNASREQITEYAKKHFKLGDDIRYQHIETSVDGVPVELHFFPCTMNNPIYNARLQKWFKRNADLQCSNVVSLPDGIGKIAIPTTAFNVIYQLTHLYHHFFDEGIGMRQIIDYFLVVNDFSKNVFLNNKSSKITPSLFTLKEGSTSHPDPLSLRGEGGNRPTRCSEPLRSKDGGPSKVSPNCAGWDRRGVSGDTGSVSSSSASGSSITSVSSASTTDSSASTALDVVQRELKYLGLWKFAGAVMYVLHEVLGLAEDKMIVPVDEKRGKLLLAEILDGGNFGRHFTKYAGFTHQSMGKKYFLKIWRNMHFVRYYPAEALCEPLFRTWHFFWRLKNKIIK
;
A
#
# COMPACT_ATOMS: atom_id res chain seq x y z
N MET A 1 16.82 -0.90 24.00
CA MET A 1 17.56 -0.23 22.90
C MET A 1 18.40 -1.20 22.06
N ILE A 2 19.26 -2.05 22.65
CA ILE A 2 20.15 -2.95 21.87
C ILE A 2 19.40 -3.93 20.94
N LYS A 3 18.32 -4.56 21.42
CA LYS A 3 17.55 -5.55 20.64
C LYS A 3 16.83 -4.96 19.42
N THR A 4 16.32 -3.73 19.54
CA THR A 4 15.64 -3.04 18.43
C THR A 4 16.64 -2.61 17.35
N SER A 5 17.86 -2.22 17.74
CA SER A 5 18.93 -1.86 16.81
C SER A 5 19.31 -3.00 15.87
N ALA A 6 19.44 -4.24 16.38
CA ALA A 6 19.73 -5.41 15.56
C ALA A 6 18.65 -5.70 14.50
N ILE A 7 17.37 -5.54 14.86
CA ILE A 7 16.25 -5.71 13.93
C ILE A 7 16.31 -4.63 12.83
N PHE A 8 16.59 -3.37 13.19
CA PHE A 8 16.67 -2.28 12.21
C PHE A 8 17.85 -2.47 11.24
N LEU A 9 19.01 -2.88 11.74
CA LEU A 9 20.15 -3.25 10.89
C LEU A 9 19.78 -4.40 9.94
N PHE A 10 19.05 -5.40 10.42
CA PHE A 10 18.56 -6.49 9.58
C PHE A 10 17.57 -6.01 8.51
N LEU A 11 16.64 -5.12 8.83
CA LEU A 11 15.72 -4.53 7.83
C LEU A 11 16.49 -3.70 6.78
N ASN A 12 17.48 -2.92 7.20
CA ASN A 12 18.37 -2.17 6.30
C ASN A 12 19.11 -3.12 5.34
N TYR A 13 19.62 -4.22 5.86
CA TYR A 13 20.23 -5.27 5.07
C TYR A 13 19.22 -5.85 4.06
N CYS A 14 17.99 -6.18 4.48
CA CYS A 14 16.94 -6.67 3.57
C CYS A 14 16.61 -5.67 2.44
N LEU A 15 16.70 -4.36 2.71
CA LEU A 15 16.53 -3.29 1.72
C LEU A 15 17.74 -3.10 0.77
N GLY A 16 18.79 -3.93 0.91
CA GLY A 16 19.96 -3.91 0.05
C GLY A 16 21.06 -2.94 0.48
N LYS A 17 20.96 -2.36 1.68
CA LYS A 17 22.04 -1.55 2.24
C LYS A 17 23.24 -2.45 2.54
N LYS A 18 24.43 -2.03 2.12
CA LYS A 18 25.69 -2.68 2.50
C LYS A 18 25.98 -2.34 3.96
N VAL A 19 25.72 -3.30 4.84
CA VAL A 19 25.97 -3.22 6.28
C VAL A 19 26.71 -4.50 6.65
N ASP A 20 27.77 -4.39 7.45
CA ASP A 20 28.40 -5.57 8.02
C ASP A 20 27.44 -6.22 9.04
N MET A 21 26.95 -7.40 8.70
CA MET A 21 25.98 -8.14 9.50
C MET A 21 26.64 -9.17 10.41
N SER A 22 27.97 -9.32 10.41
CA SER A 22 28.67 -10.39 11.11
C SER A 22 28.30 -10.47 12.60
N MET A 23 28.38 -9.33 13.30
CA MET A 23 28.01 -9.25 14.72
C MET A 23 26.52 -9.36 14.98
N VAL A 24 25.68 -8.95 14.02
CA VAL A 24 24.22 -9.07 14.13
C VAL A 24 23.84 -10.54 14.02
N VAL A 25 24.28 -11.22 12.96
CA VAL A 25 23.99 -12.64 12.68
C VAL A 25 24.47 -13.53 13.83
N ALA A 26 25.67 -13.30 14.34
CA ALA A 26 26.24 -14.10 15.42
C ALA A 26 25.45 -14.02 16.75
N LYS A 27 24.63 -12.98 16.95
CA LYS A 27 23.96 -12.72 18.23
C LYS A 27 22.43 -12.53 18.14
N ILE A 28 21.87 -12.56 16.93
CA ILE A 28 20.44 -12.28 16.75
C ILE A 28 19.58 -13.38 17.35
N ASP A 29 18.55 -12.97 18.09
CA ASP A 29 17.49 -13.87 18.55
C ASP A 29 16.51 -14.11 17.39
N TRP A 30 16.65 -15.26 16.73
CA TRP A 30 15.81 -15.64 15.59
C TRP A 30 14.31 -15.70 15.93
N ARG A 31 13.95 -16.13 17.15
CA ARG A 31 12.54 -16.19 17.58
C ARG A 31 11.97 -14.79 17.78
N GLN A 32 12.77 -13.88 18.34
CA GLN A 32 12.40 -12.48 18.47
C GLN A 32 12.21 -11.82 17.10
N LEU A 33 13.15 -12.05 16.17
CA LEU A 33 13.03 -11.51 14.81
C LEU A 33 11.79 -12.06 14.09
N TYR A 34 11.53 -13.37 14.18
CA TYR A 34 10.32 -13.98 13.63
C TYR A 34 9.06 -13.36 14.22
N THR A 35 9.02 -13.18 15.54
CA THR A 35 7.88 -12.57 16.24
C THR A 35 7.64 -11.14 15.76
N PHE A 36 8.71 -10.34 15.64
CA PHE A 36 8.61 -8.99 15.09
C PHE A 36 8.11 -9.00 13.65
N ALA A 37 8.71 -9.80 12.77
CA ALA A 37 8.36 -9.89 11.37
C ALA A 37 6.91 -10.36 11.17
N SER A 38 6.45 -11.33 11.96
CA SER A 38 5.06 -11.78 11.99
C SER A 38 4.10 -10.66 12.39
N ARG A 39 4.37 -9.99 13.53
CA ARG A 39 3.55 -8.87 14.03
C ARG A 39 3.46 -7.70 13.07
N GLN A 40 4.47 -7.52 12.22
CA GLN A 40 4.59 -6.41 11.28
C GLN A 40 4.25 -6.78 9.82
N ALA A 41 3.83 -8.02 9.56
CA ALA A 41 3.54 -8.55 8.22
C ALA A 41 4.74 -8.44 7.26
N LEU A 42 5.91 -8.88 7.73
CA LEU A 42 7.20 -8.85 7.02
C LEU A 42 7.82 -10.25 6.86
N LEU A 43 7.07 -11.33 7.09
CA LEU A 43 7.66 -12.68 7.11
C LEU A 43 8.32 -13.04 5.78
N GLY A 44 7.66 -12.79 4.65
CA GLY A 44 8.25 -13.05 3.33
C GLY A 44 9.47 -12.17 3.07
N PHE A 45 9.32 -10.86 3.29
CA PHE A 45 10.41 -9.89 3.12
C PHE A 45 11.66 -10.21 3.94
N CYS A 46 11.50 -10.55 5.23
CA CYS A 46 12.61 -10.93 6.09
C CYS A 46 13.20 -12.29 5.70
N PHE A 47 12.41 -13.22 5.16
CA PHE A 47 12.90 -14.52 4.73
C PHE A 47 13.83 -14.40 3.52
N ASP A 48 13.53 -13.54 2.55
CA ASP A 48 14.47 -13.23 1.45
C ASP A 48 15.81 -12.69 1.99
N GLY A 49 15.76 -11.86 3.04
CA GLY A 49 16.96 -11.39 3.74
C GLY A 49 17.77 -12.55 4.35
N ILE A 50 17.10 -13.51 4.98
CA ILE A 50 17.73 -14.72 5.54
C ILE A 50 18.37 -15.56 4.42
N GLU A 51 17.69 -15.76 3.29
CA GLU A 51 18.26 -16.47 2.13
C GLU A 51 19.48 -15.77 1.55
N ARG A 52 19.59 -14.45 1.71
CA ARG A 52 20.81 -13.72 1.35
C ARG A 52 21.91 -13.91 2.39
N LEU A 53 21.57 -13.88 3.68
CA LEU A 53 22.53 -14.14 4.75
C LEU A 53 23.21 -15.51 4.61
N THR A 54 22.48 -16.55 4.20
CA THR A 54 23.08 -17.89 4.00
C THR A 54 24.17 -17.92 2.92
N LYS A 55 24.17 -16.96 2.01
CA LYS A 55 25.18 -16.80 0.95
C LYS A 55 26.33 -15.89 1.37
N GLU A 56 26.03 -14.81 2.10
CA GLU A 56 27.00 -13.75 2.44
C GLU A 56 27.69 -13.93 3.80
N PHE A 57 27.05 -14.60 4.78
CA PHE A 57 27.51 -14.73 6.18
C PHE A 57 27.34 -16.18 6.68
N SER A 58 27.77 -17.16 5.87
CA SER A 58 27.55 -18.58 6.15
C SER A 58 28.27 -19.06 7.41
N GLU A 59 29.46 -18.53 7.72
CA GLU A 59 30.24 -18.96 8.88
C GLU A 59 29.65 -18.44 10.19
N GLU A 60 29.18 -17.20 10.22
CA GLU A 60 28.49 -16.61 11.38
C GLU A 60 27.15 -17.31 11.62
N LEU A 61 26.44 -17.69 10.56
CA LEU A 61 25.21 -18.50 10.68
C LEU A 61 25.46 -19.88 11.27
N LYS A 62 26.62 -20.51 11.01
CA LYS A 62 26.98 -21.79 11.65
C LYS A 62 27.21 -21.62 13.16
N GLN A 63 27.69 -20.45 13.60
CA GLN A 63 27.89 -20.15 15.02
C GLN A 63 26.56 -19.87 15.75
N ASN A 64 25.56 -19.33 15.05
CA ASN A 64 24.24 -19.04 15.60
C ASN A 64 23.12 -19.61 14.70
N PRO A 65 22.98 -20.95 14.61
CA PRO A 65 22.05 -21.57 13.69
C PRO A 65 20.60 -21.37 14.13
N MET A 66 19.71 -21.12 13.17
CA MET A 66 18.27 -21.12 13.43
C MET A 66 17.79 -22.54 13.72
N GLY A 67 17.00 -22.70 14.79
CA GLY A 67 16.36 -23.99 15.10
C GLY A 67 15.50 -24.48 13.94
N ARG A 68 15.61 -25.78 13.60
CA ARG A 68 14.96 -26.38 12.41
C ARG A 68 13.46 -26.11 12.35
N ASP A 69 12.74 -26.24 13.46
CA ASP A 69 11.29 -26.01 13.50
C ASP A 69 10.92 -24.56 13.14
N LEU A 70 11.70 -23.59 13.63
CA LEU A 70 11.49 -22.18 13.31
C LEU A 70 11.77 -21.91 11.83
N LEU A 71 12.86 -22.47 11.30
CA LEU A 71 13.21 -22.32 9.88
C LEU A 71 12.13 -22.90 8.98
N MET A 72 11.64 -24.11 9.27
CA MET A 72 10.57 -24.76 8.52
C MET A 72 9.26 -23.96 8.58
N THR A 73 8.92 -23.44 9.76
CA THR A 73 7.74 -22.58 9.95
C THR A 73 7.84 -21.30 9.11
N TRP A 74 8.99 -20.63 9.14
CA TRP A 74 9.21 -19.40 8.40
C TRP A 74 9.22 -19.63 6.89
N MET A 75 9.89 -20.69 6.44
CA MET A 75 9.92 -21.09 5.02
C MET A 75 8.51 -21.40 4.51
N ALA A 76 7.69 -22.13 5.28
CA ALA A 76 6.31 -22.40 4.91
C ALA A 76 5.48 -21.12 4.78
N ALA A 77 5.63 -20.17 5.73
CA ALA A 77 4.96 -18.88 5.67
C ALA A 77 5.41 -18.05 4.45
N ALA A 78 6.70 -18.00 4.15
CA ALA A 78 7.24 -17.30 2.98
C ALA A 78 6.72 -17.90 1.66
N GLN A 79 6.68 -19.23 1.55
CA GLN A 79 6.11 -19.91 0.39
C GLN A 79 4.61 -19.67 0.23
N GLN A 80 3.86 -19.62 1.33
CA GLN A 80 2.45 -19.24 1.31
C GLN A 80 2.25 -17.80 0.80
N ILE A 81 3.07 -16.85 1.27
CA ILE A 81 3.05 -15.46 0.82
C ILE A 81 3.34 -15.36 -0.68
N ARG A 82 4.36 -16.10 -1.17
CA ARG A 82 4.67 -16.18 -2.60
C ARG A 82 3.47 -16.65 -3.42
N ARG A 83 2.84 -17.76 -3.03
CA ARG A 83 1.64 -18.29 -3.71
C ARG A 83 0.47 -17.30 -3.69
N GLN A 84 0.28 -16.59 -2.57
CA GLN A 84 -0.74 -15.56 -2.48
C GLN A 84 -0.47 -14.39 -3.43
N ASN A 85 0.77 -13.91 -3.54
CA ASN A 85 1.10 -12.86 -4.51
C ASN A 85 0.85 -13.30 -5.96
N MET A 86 1.20 -14.53 -6.33
CA MET A 86 0.87 -15.06 -7.66
C MET A 86 -0.64 -15.02 -7.93
N LYS A 87 -1.45 -15.44 -6.95
CA LYS A 87 -2.92 -15.39 -7.05
C LYS A 87 -3.43 -13.95 -7.17
N VAL A 88 -2.97 -13.04 -6.31
CA VAL A 88 -3.44 -11.64 -6.30
C VAL A 88 -2.99 -10.89 -7.56
N ASN A 89 -1.80 -11.18 -8.10
CA ASN A 89 -1.36 -10.65 -9.39
C ASN A 89 -2.28 -11.08 -10.53
N ALA A 90 -2.61 -12.38 -10.62
CA ALA A 90 -3.51 -12.88 -11.64
C ALA A 90 -4.90 -12.21 -11.56
N VAL A 91 -5.46 -12.08 -10.35
CA VAL A 91 -6.74 -11.42 -10.15
C VAL A 91 -6.68 -9.91 -10.44
N ALA A 92 -5.61 -9.23 -10.05
CA ALA A 92 -5.43 -7.80 -10.34
C ALA A 92 -5.36 -7.54 -11.85
N GLY A 93 -4.60 -8.34 -12.60
CA GLY A 93 -4.54 -8.25 -14.06
C GLY A 93 -5.88 -8.53 -14.74
N LYS A 94 -6.61 -9.55 -14.28
CA LYS A 94 -7.96 -9.89 -14.76
C LYS A 94 -8.96 -8.76 -14.49
N LEU A 95 -9.02 -8.27 -13.25
CA LEU A 95 -9.91 -7.18 -12.83
C LEU A 95 -9.62 -5.90 -13.63
N TYR A 96 -8.34 -5.55 -13.77
CA TYR A 96 -7.91 -4.40 -14.56
C TYR A 96 -8.36 -4.51 -16.02
N SER A 97 -8.15 -5.66 -16.66
CA SER A 97 -8.53 -5.89 -18.06
C SER A 97 -10.04 -5.81 -18.24
N MET A 98 -10.81 -6.48 -17.36
CA MET A 98 -12.27 -6.45 -17.38
C MET A 98 -12.84 -5.02 -17.27
N LEU A 99 -12.37 -4.23 -16.30
CA LEU A 99 -12.82 -2.84 -16.15
C LEU A 99 -12.47 -2.00 -17.40
N ARG A 100 -11.27 -2.19 -17.95
CA ARG A 100 -10.79 -1.46 -19.13
C ARG A 100 -11.58 -1.79 -20.40
N GLU A 101 -11.86 -3.07 -20.62
CA GLU A 101 -12.66 -3.56 -21.74
C GLU A 101 -14.10 -3.04 -21.68
N ASP A 102 -14.66 -2.90 -20.48
CA ASP A 102 -15.97 -2.31 -20.23
C ASP A 102 -15.94 -0.75 -20.22
N GLY A 103 -14.84 -0.14 -20.65
CA GLY A 103 -14.70 1.32 -20.80
C GLY A 103 -14.41 2.08 -19.49
N LEU A 104 -14.22 1.39 -18.37
CA LEU A 104 -13.89 1.98 -17.08
C LEU A 104 -12.37 2.06 -16.89
N ARG A 105 -11.84 3.28 -16.99
CA ARG A 105 -10.43 3.54 -16.67
C ARG A 105 -10.23 3.43 -15.16
N CYS A 106 -9.19 2.70 -14.75
CA CYS A 106 -8.92 2.45 -13.34
C CYS A 106 -7.42 2.36 -13.06
N CYS A 107 -7.07 2.36 -11.77
CA CYS A 107 -5.72 2.29 -11.24
C CYS A 107 -5.70 1.44 -9.95
N ILE A 108 -4.81 0.45 -9.88
CA ILE A 108 -4.59 -0.38 -8.67
C ILE A 108 -3.77 0.42 -7.66
N LEU A 109 -4.33 0.69 -6.49
CA LEU A 109 -3.70 1.47 -5.44
C LEU A 109 -2.89 0.56 -4.50
N LYS A 110 -1.68 1.00 -4.08
CA LYS A 110 -0.84 0.29 -3.11
C LYS A 110 -0.64 -1.18 -3.53
N GLY A 111 -0.63 -2.10 -2.56
CA GLY A 111 -0.80 -3.53 -2.83
C GLY A 111 0.22 -4.09 -3.81
N GLN A 112 -0.27 -4.61 -4.93
CA GLN A 112 0.57 -5.18 -5.98
C GLN A 112 1.42 -4.14 -6.72
N GLY A 113 0.98 -2.87 -6.80
CA GLY A 113 1.84 -1.80 -7.31
C GLY A 113 3.05 -1.56 -6.42
N ASN A 114 2.88 -1.69 -5.09
CA ASN A 114 4.00 -1.61 -4.15
C ASN A 114 4.92 -2.83 -4.25
N ALA A 115 4.35 -4.02 -4.45
CA ALA A 115 5.13 -5.27 -4.58
C ALA A 115 6.19 -5.18 -5.69
N LEU A 116 5.89 -4.50 -6.81
CA LEU A 116 6.85 -4.33 -7.91
C LEU A 116 8.10 -3.53 -7.54
N MET A 117 8.08 -2.74 -6.46
CA MET A 117 9.24 -1.98 -6.00
C MET A 117 10.13 -2.76 -5.01
N TYR A 118 9.67 -3.93 -4.54
CA TYR A 118 10.48 -4.79 -3.67
C TYR A 118 11.59 -5.48 -4.48
N PRO A 119 12.75 -5.80 -3.87
CA PRO A 119 13.79 -6.60 -4.53
C PRO A 119 13.27 -7.93 -5.08
N ASN A 120 12.27 -8.52 -4.41
CA ASN A 120 11.51 -9.66 -4.87
C ASN A 120 10.01 -9.34 -4.74
N ALA A 121 9.31 -9.22 -5.87
CA ALA A 121 7.90 -8.86 -5.88
C ALA A 121 7.00 -9.88 -5.15
N TYR A 122 7.46 -11.11 -4.95
CA TYR A 122 6.67 -12.18 -4.34
C TYR A 122 6.79 -12.27 -2.82
N SER A 123 7.66 -11.47 -2.19
CA SER A 123 7.89 -11.55 -0.74
C SER A 123 7.12 -10.53 0.09
N ARG A 124 6.54 -9.50 -0.55
CA ARG A 124 5.64 -8.55 0.10
C ARG A 124 4.39 -9.29 0.57
N ASN A 125 4.00 -9.19 1.84
CA ASN A 125 2.72 -9.74 2.30
C ASN A 125 1.54 -9.09 1.54
N PRO A 126 0.77 -9.86 0.74
CA PRO A 126 -0.36 -9.32 -0.02
C PRO A 126 -1.55 -9.03 0.88
N GLY A 127 -2.41 -8.13 0.42
CA GLY A 127 -3.69 -7.80 1.03
C GLY A 127 -4.83 -7.95 0.02
N ASP A 128 -5.87 -7.15 0.23
CA ASP A 128 -6.89 -6.79 -0.74
C ASP A 128 -6.32 -6.11 -1.99
N ILE A 129 -7.18 -6.03 -3.02
CA ILE A 129 -6.95 -5.21 -4.21
C ILE A 129 -7.79 -3.94 -4.08
N ASP A 130 -7.16 -2.84 -3.65
CA ASP A 130 -7.73 -1.51 -3.77
C ASP A 130 -7.66 -1.05 -5.24
N VAL A 131 -8.81 -0.86 -5.91
CA VAL A 131 -8.86 -0.30 -7.27
C VAL A 131 -9.60 1.02 -7.27
N TRP A 132 -8.93 2.08 -7.72
CA TRP A 132 -9.56 3.37 -7.98
C TRP A 132 -10.10 3.42 -9.39
N VAL A 133 -11.42 3.56 -9.51
CA VAL A 133 -12.11 3.66 -10.79
C VAL A 133 -12.40 5.13 -11.10
N ASN A 134 -11.97 5.60 -12.27
CA ASN A 134 -12.19 6.98 -12.71
C ASN A 134 -13.59 7.13 -13.31
N ALA A 135 -14.60 7.00 -12.45
CA ALA A 135 -16.02 7.11 -12.79
C ALA A 135 -16.80 7.67 -11.60
N SER A 136 -18.07 8.05 -11.81
CA SER A 136 -18.91 8.53 -10.72
C SER A 136 -19.25 7.41 -9.73
N ARG A 137 -19.67 7.77 -8.51
CA ARG A 137 -20.13 6.80 -7.51
C ARG A 137 -21.28 5.95 -8.04
N GLU A 138 -22.21 6.59 -8.74
CA GLU A 138 -23.40 5.97 -9.31
C GLU A 138 -23.00 4.95 -10.38
N GLN A 139 -22.14 5.34 -11.32
CA GLN A 139 -21.63 4.44 -12.35
C GLN A 139 -20.90 3.23 -11.78
N ILE A 140 -20.03 3.44 -10.79
CA ILE A 140 -19.30 2.35 -10.11
C ILE A 140 -20.28 1.45 -9.37
N THR A 141 -21.30 2.01 -8.71
CA THR A 141 -22.31 1.24 -7.97
C THR A 141 -23.17 0.39 -8.90
N GLU A 142 -23.64 0.95 -10.02
CA GLU A 142 -24.44 0.24 -11.01
C GLU A 142 -23.64 -0.88 -11.67
N TYR A 143 -22.41 -0.58 -12.08
CA TYR A 143 -21.48 -1.59 -12.60
C TYR A 143 -21.26 -2.71 -11.57
N ALA A 144 -21.00 -2.33 -10.32
CA ALA A 144 -20.72 -3.31 -9.28
C ALA A 144 -21.91 -4.23 -8.98
N LYS A 145 -23.14 -3.69 -8.99
CA LYS A 145 -24.38 -4.46 -8.82
C LYS A 145 -24.61 -5.46 -9.95
N LYS A 146 -24.21 -5.11 -11.18
CA LYS A 146 -24.39 -5.96 -12.36
C LYS A 146 -23.31 -7.04 -12.48
N HIS A 147 -22.06 -6.74 -12.11
CA HIS A 147 -20.91 -7.61 -12.37
C HIS A 147 -20.40 -8.38 -11.16
N PHE A 148 -20.76 -7.99 -9.93
CA PHE A 148 -20.26 -8.64 -8.72
C PHE A 148 -21.35 -8.97 -7.71
N LYS A 149 -21.02 -9.92 -6.82
CA LYS A 149 -21.79 -10.16 -5.61
C LYS A 149 -21.38 -9.13 -4.57
N LEU A 150 -22.29 -8.23 -4.22
CA LEU A 150 -22.07 -7.20 -3.23
C LEU A 150 -22.52 -7.68 -1.85
N GLY A 151 -21.79 -7.27 -0.81
CA GLY A 151 -22.27 -7.37 0.57
C GLY A 151 -23.26 -6.26 0.92
N ASP A 152 -23.85 -6.35 2.11
CA ASP A 152 -24.86 -5.41 2.58
C ASP A 152 -24.29 -4.05 3.05
N ASP A 153 -22.97 -3.82 2.98
CA ASP A 153 -22.33 -2.61 3.50
C ASP A 153 -21.58 -1.84 2.40
N ILE A 154 -22.11 -0.67 2.04
CA ILE A 154 -21.41 0.30 1.19
C ILE A 154 -20.61 1.22 2.09
N ARG A 155 -19.28 1.20 1.94
CA ARG A 155 -18.41 2.11 2.67
C ARG A 155 -18.45 3.50 2.04
N TYR A 156 -18.10 4.51 2.83
CA TYR A 156 -18.04 5.89 2.35
C TYR A 156 -17.08 6.05 1.16
N GLN A 157 -15.99 5.29 1.11
CA GLN A 157 -14.93 5.43 0.11
C GLN A 157 -14.95 4.39 -1.01
N HIS A 158 -15.54 3.21 -0.77
CA HIS A 158 -15.52 2.09 -1.72
C HIS A 158 -16.71 1.14 -1.53
N ILE A 159 -16.87 0.27 -2.53
CA ILE A 159 -17.71 -0.93 -2.45
C ILE A 159 -16.80 -2.15 -2.26
N GLU A 160 -17.11 -2.98 -1.28
CA GLU A 160 -16.41 -4.25 -1.08
C GLU A 160 -17.01 -5.36 -1.95
N THR A 161 -16.13 -6.15 -2.56
CA THR A 161 -16.51 -7.35 -3.30
C THR A 161 -15.36 -8.36 -3.33
N SER A 162 -15.46 -9.39 -4.17
CA SER A 162 -14.39 -10.35 -4.41
C SER A 162 -14.37 -10.84 -5.85
N VAL A 163 -13.16 -11.13 -6.35
CA VAL A 163 -12.94 -11.75 -7.66
C VAL A 163 -12.05 -12.97 -7.45
N ASP A 164 -12.50 -14.13 -7.91
CA ASP A 164 -11.81 -15.43 -7.75
C ASP A 164 -11.35 -15.70 -6.29
N GLY A 165 -12.16 -15.24 -5.33
CA GLY A 165 -11.91 -15.36 -3.89
C GLY A 165 -10.80 -14.44 -3.34
N VAL A 166 -10.36 -13.43 -4.09
CA VAL A 166 -9.51 -12.33 -3.59
C VAL A 166 -10.42 -11.14 -3.26
N PRO A 167 -10.32 -10.56 -2.05
CA PRO A 167 -11.05 -9.34 -1.70
C PRO A 167 -10.66 -8.16 -2.59
N VAL A 168 -11.65 -7.39 -3.03
CA VAL A 168 -11.49 -6.23 -3.90
C VAL A 168 -12.28 -5.06 -3.31
N GLU A 169 -11.66 -3.89 -3.27
CA GLU A 169 -12.30 -2.63 -2.90
C GLU A 169 -12.40 -1.72 -4.13
N LEU A 170 -13.62 -1.48 -4.61
CA LEU A 170 -13.89 -0.57 -5.72
C LEU A 170 -14.01 0.86 -5.18
N HIS A 171 -12.91 1.62 -5.22
CA HIS A 171 -12.85 2.98 -4.69
C HIS A 171 -13.47 4.02 -5.61
N PHE A 172 -14.34 4.85 -5.03
CA PHE A 172 -14.81 6.10 -5.64
C PHE A 172 -13.72 7.19 -5.59
N PHE A 173 -12.94 7.18 -4.51
CA PHE A 173 -11.78 8.05 -4.32
C PHE A 173 -10.73 7.33 -3.45
N PRO A 174 -9.43 7.67 -3.58
CA PRO A 174 -8.36 6.89 -2.95
C PRO A 174 -8.33 6.88 -1.42
N CYS A 175 -8.64 8.00 -0.75
CA CYS A 175 -8.73 8.09 0.72
C CYS A 175 -9.35 9.43 1.17
N THR A 176 -9.49 9.62 2.48
CA THR A 176 -10.09 10.82 3.11
C THR A 176 -9.24 11.40 4.22
N MET A 177 -9.50 12.65 4.59
CA MET A 177 -9.05 13.27 5.83
C MET A 177 -10.25 13.68 6.69
N ASN A 178 -10.06 13.74 8.01
CA ASN A 178 -11.09 14.15 8.96
C ASN A 178 -11.34 15.66 8.88
N ASN A 179 -10.31 16.47 8.64
CA ASN A 179 -10.48 17.91 8.45
C ASN A 179 -11.23 18.20 7.14
N PRO A 180 -12.40 18.86 7.16
CA PRO A 180 -13.22 19.04 5.96
C PRO A 180 -12.55 19.93 4.89
N ILE A 181 -11.75 20.92 5.30
CA ILE A 181 -11.03 21.80 4.37
C ILE A 181 -9.93 21.01 3.66
N TYR A 182 -9.11 20.27 4.42
CA TYR A 182 -8.05 19.45 3.83
C TYR A 182 -8.63 18.29 3.00
N ASN A 183 -9.72 17.68 3.45
CA ASN A 183 -10.41 16.66 2.68
C ASN A 183 -10.94 17.22 1.35
N ALA A 184 -11.57 18.40 1.33
CA ALA A 184 -12.04 19.02 0.09
C ALA A 184 -10.89 19.30 -0.89
N ARG A 185 -9.74 19.78 -0.38
CA ARG A 185 -8.51 19.97 -1.17
C ARG A 185 -7.99 18.64 -1.72
N LEU A 186 -7.97 17.60 -0.89
CA LEU A 186 -7.53 16.25 -1.25
C LEU A 186 -8.42 15.63 -2.32
N GLN A 187 -9.74 15.69 -2.19
CA GLN A 187 -10.66 15.16 -3.21
C GLN A 187 -10.50 15.90 -4.55
N LYS A 188 -10.33 17.24 -4.52
CA LYS A 188 -10.01 18.02 -5.73
C LYS A 188 -8.66 17.60 -6.33
N TRP A 189 -7.67 17.34 -5.48
CA TRP A 189 -6.35 16.87 -5.87
C TRP A 189 -6.37 15.48 -6.50
N PHE A 190 -7.20 14.56 -6.01
CA PHE A 190 -7.40 13.27 -6.65
C PHE A 190 -8.06 13.42 -8.01
N LYS A 191 -9.18 14.14 -8.10
CA LYS A 191 -9.92 14.29 -9.36
C LYS A 191 -9.04 14.83 -10.49
N ARG A 192 -8.21 15.83 -10.24
CA ARG A 192 -7.30 16.41 -11.26
C ARG A 192 -6.15 15.48 -11.69
N ASN A 193 -5.85 14.43 -10.91
CA ASN A 193 -4.74 13.52 -11.17
C ASN A 193 -5.20 12.13 -11.67
N ALA A 194 -6.51 11.86 -11.67
CA ALA A 194 -7.07 10.54 -11.97
C ALA A 194 -6.67 10.01 -13.35
N ASP A 195 -6.74 10.86 -14.37
CA ASP A 195 -6.40 10.47 -15.74
C ASP A 195 -4.97 10.00 -15.89
N LEU A 196 -4.01 10.73 -15.29
CA LEU A 196 -2.61 10.35 -15.35
C LEU A 196 -2.36 9.00 -14.65
N GLN A 197 -3.00 8.76 -13.50
CA GLN A 197 -2.79 7.53 -12.75
C GLN A 197 -3.37 6.32 -13.49
N CYS A 198 -4.54 6.46 -14.11
CA CYS A 198 -5.16 5.39 -14.90
C CYS A 198 -4.43 5.09 -16.23
N SER A 199 -3.50 5.97 -16.63
CA SER A 199 -2.66 5.82 -17.83
C SER A 199 -1.27 5.26 -17.54
N ASN A 200 -0.83 5.22 -16.28
CA ASN A 200 0.50 4.73 -15.91
C ASN A 200 0.50 3.19 -15.79
N VAL A 201 0.58 2.52 -16.94
CA VAL A 201 0.49 1.06 -17.07
C VAL A 201 1.85 0.39 -16.90
N VAL A 202 1.89 -0.64 -16.04
CA VAL A 202 3.07 -1.47 -15.79
C VAL A 202 2.74 -2.94 -16.04
N SER A 203 3.77 -3.73 -16.34
CA SER A 203 3.65 -5.18 -16.47
C SER A 203 3.82 -5.86 -15.12
N LEU A 204 2.96 -6.82 -14.81
CA LEU A 204 3.13 -7.73 -13.68
C LEU A 204 4.23 -8.76 -13.99
N PRO A 205 4.86 -9.36 -12.96
CA PRO A 205 5.91 -10.35 -13.15
C PRO A 205 5.41 -11.59 -13.91
N ASP A 206 6.34 -12.36 -14.47
CA ASP A 206 6.09 -13.65 -15.14
C ASP A 206 5.04 -13.58 -16.28
N GLY A 207 4.86 -12.42 -16.90
CA GLY A 207 3.93 -12.24 -18.01
C GLY A 207 2.45 -12.35 -17.63
N ILE A 208 2.10 -12.25 -16.34
CA ILE A 208 0.73 -12.40 -15.83
C ILE A 208 -0.25 -11.41 -16.48
N GLY A 209 0.22 -10.22 -16.84
CA GLY A 209 -0.59 -9.20 -17.49
C GLY A 209 -0.09 -7.80 -17.18
N LYS A 210 -0.97 -6.82 -17.34
CA LYS A 210 -0.69 -5.41 -17.07
C LYS A 210 -1.70 -4.85 -16.08
N ILE A 211 -1.29 -3.84 -15.32
CA ILE A 211 -2.15 -3.02 -14.45
C ILE A 211 -1.73 -1.56 -14.55
N ALA A 212 -2.66 -0.63 -14.36
CA ALA A 212 -2.28 0.75 -14.07
C ALA A 212 -2.01 0.91 -12.57
N ILE A 213 -0.95 1.62 -12.22
CA ILE A 213 -0.59 1.94 -10.83
C ILE A 213 -0.28 3.44 -10.72
N PRO A 214 -0.39 4.06 -9.53
CA PRO A 214 -0.10 5.47 -9.41
C PRO A 214 1.37 5.76 -9.74
N THR A 215 1.61 6.90 -10.37
CA THR A 215 2.95 7.43 -10.60
C THR A 215 3.68 7.63 -9.28
N THR A 216 5.01 7.59 -9.30
CA THR A 216 5.80 7.70 -8.07
C THR A 216 5.56 9.00 -7.33
N ALA A 217 5.47 10.14 -8.03
CA ALA A 217 5.17 11.45 -7.42
C ALA A 217 3.78 11.48 -6.76
N PHE A 218 2.77 10.87 -7.39
CA PHE A 218 1.45 10.73 -6.79
C PHE A 218 1.50 9.82 -5.55
N ASN A 219 2.21 8.69 -5.64
CA ASN A 219 2.35 7.74 -4.54
C ASN A 219 3.00 8.36 -3.29
N VAL A 220 3.95 9.28 -3.45
CA VAL A 220 4.53 10.04 -2.31
C VAL A 220 3.43 10.74 -1.51
N ILE A 221 2.49 11.41 -2.16
CA ILE A 221 1.41 12.14 -1.46
C ILE A 221 0.31 11.18 -1.00
N TYR A 222 -0.12 10.28 -1.89
CA TYR A 222 -1.23 9.37 -1.63
C TYR A 222 -0.93 8.40 -0.48
N GLN A 223 0.23 7.73 -0.51
CA GLN A 223 0.56 6.76 0.54
C GLN A 223 0.87 7.46 1.86
N LEU A 224 1.44 8.66 1.84
CA LEU A 224 1.58 9.47 3.04
C LEU A 224 0.23 9.85 3.64
N THR A 225 -0.74 10.22 2.80
CA THR A 225 -2.12 10.51 3.25
C THR A 225 -2.77 9.27 3.84
N HIS A 226 -2.55 8.11 3.23
CA HIS A 226 -3.05 6.84 3.75
C HIS A 226 -2.41 6.48 5.10
N LEU A 227 -1.09 6.66 5.25
CA LEU A 227 -0.40 6.55 6.53
C LEU A 227 -0.96 7.53 7.56
N TYR A 228 -1.25 8.76 7.15
CA TYR A 228 -1.83 9.80 8.02
C TYR A 228 -3.19 9.36 8.56
N HIS A 229 -4.07 8.84 7.70
CA HIS A 229 -5.36 8.27 8.12
C HIS A 229 -5.17 7.14 9.14
N HIS A 230 -4.30 6.17 8.83
CA HIS A 230 -4.01 5.05 9.73
C HIS A 230 -3.44 5.48 11.08
N PHE A 231 -2.62 6.53 11.11
CA PHE A 231 -2.09 7.11 12.35
C PHE A 231 -3.21 7.57 13.30
N PHE A 232 -4.29 8.17 12.78
CA PHE A 232 -5.41 8.65 13.62
C PHE A 232 -6.48 7.60 13.89
N ASP A 233 -6.54 6.51 13.12
CA ASP A 233 -7.67 5.58 13.16
C ASP A 233 -7.34 4.17 13.64
N GLU A 234 -6.22 3.58 13.24
CA GLU A 234 -5.97 2.13 13.42
C GLU A 234 -4.60 1.85 14.05
N GLY A 235 -3.55 2.47 13.51
CA GLY A 235 -2.15 2.20 13.80
C GLY A 235 -1.38 1.92 12.50
N ILE A 236 -0.06 2.11 12.52
CA ILE A 236 0.79 1.91 11.35
C ILE A 236 1.68 0.69 11.56
N GLY A 237 1.65 -0.23 10.60
CA GLY A 237 2.58 -1.37 10.55
C GLY A 237 3.87 -1.02 9.80
N MET A 238 4.98 -1.68 10.17
CA MET A 238 6.28 -1.49 9.53
C MET A 238 6.26 -1.83 8.03
N ARG A 239 5.38 -2.75 7.58
CA ARG A 239 5.16 -3.00 6.15
C ARG A 239 4.73 -1.74 5.40
N GLN A 240 3.87 -0.90 5.96
CA GLN A 240 3.45 0.34 5.30
C GLN A 240 4.59 1.38 5.27
N ILE A 241 5.46 1.37 6.28
CA ILE A 241 6.66 2.21 6.30
C ILE A 241 7.69 1.74 5.27
N ILE A 242 7.87 0.43 5.10
CA ILE A 242 8.73 -0.14 4.04
C ILE A 242 8.15 0.13 2.65
N ASP A 243 6.85 -0.05 2.45
CA ASP A 243 6.15 0.33 1.21
C ASP A 243 6.47 1.80 0.87
N TYR A 244 6.33 2.70 1.85
CA TYR A 244 6.59 4.13 1.66
C TYR A 244 8.08 4.46 1.47
N PHE A 245 8.99 3.75 2.14
CA PHE A 245 10.43 3.84 1.91
C PHE A 245 10.77 3.59 0.44
N LEU A 246 10.21 2.52 -0.14
CA LEU A 246 10.46 2.15 -1.53
C LEU A 246 9.91 3.21 -2.50
N VAL A 247 8.73 3.78 -2.22
CA VAL A 247 8.16 4.91 -2.98
C VAL A 247 9.08 6.13 -2.95
N VAL A 248 9.55 6.54 -1.78
CA VAL A 248 10.43 7.73 -1.63
C VAL A 248 11.78 7.49 -2.29
N ASN A 249 12.32 6.28 -2.16
CA ASN A 249 13.57 5.89 -2.80
C ASN A 249 13.46 5.87 -4.34
N ASP A 250 12.36 5.35 -4.88
CA ASP A 250 12.07 5.39 -6.33
C ASP A 250 11.87 6.83 -6.82
N PHE A 251 11.13 7.66 -6.06
CA PHE A 251 10.91 9.06 -6.41
C PHE A 251 12.24 9.80 -6.50
N SER A 252 13.09 9.61 -5.49
CA SER A 252 14.41 10.22 -5.43
C SER A 252 15.31 9.75 -6.58
N LYS A 253 15.29 8.47 -6.94
CA LYS A 253 16.02 7.97 -8.12
C LYS A 253 15.55 8.69 -9.39
N ASN A 254 14.25 8.79 -9.61
CA ASN A 254 13.69 9.42 -10.81
C ASN A 254 13.90 10.95 -10.85
N VAL A 255 13.96 11.60 -9.69
CA VAL A 255 14.25 13.04 -9.59
C VAL A 255 15.74 13.32 -9.73
N PHE A 256 16.61 12.57 -9.05
CA PHE A 256 18.04 12.90 -8.97
C PHE A 256 18.92 12.20 -10.03
N LEU A 257 18.53 11.06 -10.60
CA LEU A 257 19.29 10.43 -11.70
C LEU A 257 19.08 11.13 -13.03
N ASN A 258 17.88 11.70 -13.26
CA ASN A 258 17.60 12.50 -14.45
C ASN A 258 18.50 13.75 -14.54
N ASN A 259 18.95 14.28 -13.38
CA ASN A 259 19.93 15.37 -13.30
C ASN A 259 21.39 14.97 -13.58
N LYS A 260 21.75 13.68 -13.44
CA LYS A 260 23.09 13.18 -13.77
C LYS A 260 23.22 12.90 -15.25
N SER A 261 22.16 12.41 -15.90
CA SER A 261 22.18 12.18 -17.35
C SER A 261 22.10 13.49 -18.17
N SER A 262 21.44 14.52 -17.64
CA SER A 262 21.34 15.84 -18.31
C SER A 262 22.62 16.69 -18.22
N LYS A 263 23.65 16.23 -17.49
CA LYS A 263 24.96 16.88 -17.39
C LYS A 263 26.07 16.23 -18.24
N ILE A 264 25.73 15.26 -19.10
CA ILE A 264 26.68 14.72 -20.07
C ILE A 264 26.42 15.40 -21.43
N THR A 265 27.38 16.23 -21.83
CA THR A 265 27.49 16.88 -23.13
C THR A 265 27.34 15.89 -24.30
N PRO A 266 26.78 16.31 -25.45
CA PRO A 266 26.52 15.42 -26.56
C PRO A 266 27.78 15.27 -27.41
N SER A 267 28.44 14.11 -27.36
CA SER A 267 29.20 13.65 -28.51
C SER A 267 29.54 12.17 -28.38
N LEU A 268 29.48 11.51 -29.54
CA LEU A 268 30.18 10.29 -29.89
C LEU A 268 29.47 8.97 -29.60
N PHE A 269 28.44 8.69 -30.41
CA PHE A 269 28.31 7.37 -31.04
C PHE A 269 27.73 7.54 -32.45
N THR A 270 28.63 7.72 -33.42
CA THR A 270 28.41 7.30 -34.80
C THR A 270 28.31 5.78 -34.82
N LEU A 271 27.15 5.22 -35.15
CA LEU A 271 27.05 3.84 -35.61
C LEU A 271 26.31 3.81 -36.95
N LYS A 272 27.17 3.81 -37.98
CA LYS A 272 27.10 3.13 -39.27
C LYS A 272 25.76 2.52 -39.69
N GLU A 273 25.34 2.98 -40.85
CA GLU A 273 24.39 2.36 -41.77
C GLU A 273 24.60 0.86 -41.92
N GLY A 274 23.47 0.16 -42.07
CA GLY A 274 23.39 -1.28 -42.21
C GLY A 274 23.88 -1.82 -43.55
N SER A 275 24.04 -3.14 -43.58
CA SER A 275 24.01 -3.94 -44.80
C SER A 275 23.70 -5.39 -44.44
N THR A 276 22.71 -5.93 -45.16
CA THR A 276 22.57 -7.31 -45.71
C THR A 276 22.62 -8.48 -44.72
N SER A 277 21.78 -9.52 -44.75
CA SER A 277 20.96 -10.13 -45.81
C SER A 277 20.13 -11.27 -45.18
N HIS A 278 18.99 -11.60 -45.80
CA HIS A 278 18.26 -12.87 -45.63
C HIS A 278 19.14 -14.10 -45.95
N PRO A 279 18.74 -15.31 -45.49
CA PRO A 279 18.03 -16.18 -46.42
C PRO A 279 16.81 -16.92 -45.82
N ASP A 280 16.07 -17.52 -46.76
CA ASP A 280 14.74 -18.13 -46.75
C ASP A 280 14.68 -19.61 -46.27
N PRO A 281 13.49 -20.27 -46.23
CA PRO A 281 13.15 -21.34 -45.29
C PRO A 281 13.23 -22.78 -45.86
N LEU A 282 13.26 -23.78 -44.98
CA LEU A 282 13.04 -25.19 -45.35
C LEU A 282 12.17 -25.93 -44.32
N SER A 283 11.33 -26.81 -44.84
CA SER A 283 10.25 -27.55 -44.18
C SER A 283 10.57 -29.06 -44.01
N LEU A 284 9.90 -29.66 -43.00
CA LEU A 284 9.34 -31.02 -42.89
C LEU A 284 10.20 -32.30 -43.00
N ARG A 285 10.33 -33.02 -41.87
CA ARG A 285 10.03 -34.47 -41.61
C ARG A 285 10.44 -34.77 -40.16
N GLY A 286 9.77 -35.54 -39.29
CA GLY A 286 8.69 -36.52 -39.37
C GLY A 286 9.04 -37.70 -38.43
N GLU A 287 8.09 -38.11 -37.57
CA GLU A 287 8.05 -39.31 -36.69
C GLU A 287 8.91 -39.31 -35.42
N GLY A 288 8.49 -39.80 -34.24
CA GLY A 288 7.30 -40.45 -33.68
C GLY A 288 7.59 -40.60 -32.17
N GLY A 289 6.67 -40.42 -31.22
CA GLY A 289 5.55 -41.29 -30.89
C GLY A 289 5.77 -41.90 -29.50
N ASN A 290 5.01 -41.45 -28.48
CA ASN A 290 4.42 -42.30 -27.42
C ASN A 290 3.59 -41.47 -26.41
N ARG A 291 2.27 -41.62 -26.54
CA ARG A 291 1.23 -41.55 -25.48
C ARG A 291 1.05 -43.00 -24.93
N PRO A 292 0.20 -43.34 -23.93
CA PRO A 292 -0.80 -42.55 -23.17
C PRO A 292 -0.75 -42.79 -21.65
N THR A 293 -1.50 -42.07 -20.81
CA THR A 293 -2.81 -42.57 -20.31
C THR A 293 -3.71 -41.45 -19.76
N ARG A 294 -5.01 -41.74 -19.83
CA ARG A 294 -6.19 -40.95 -19.45
C ARG A 294 -6.88 -41.67 -18.28
N CYS A 295 -7.70 -40.93 -17.53
CA CYS A 295 -8.67 -41.33 -16.49
C CYS A 295 -8.04 -41.58 -15.10
N SER A 296 -8.56 -41.04 -14.00
CA SER A 296 -9.94 -41.20 -13.53
C SER A 296 -10.31 -40.12 -12.49
N GLU A 297 -11.57 -39.67 -12.49
CA GLU A 297 -12.22 -39.16 -11.27
C GLU A 297 -12.23 -40.24 -10.18
N PRO A 298 -12.38 -39.86 -8.89
CA PRO A 298 -13.70 -40.08 -8.30
C PRO A 298 -14.16 -38.98 -7.30
N LEU A 299 -15.45 -38.67 -7.43
CA LEU A 299 -16.47 -38.61 -6.37
C LEU A 299 -16.15 -37.91 -5.04
N ARG A 300 -16.64 -36.66 -4.96
CA ARG A 300 -17.69 -36.20 -4.03
C ARG A 300 -17.68 -36.78 -2.60
N SER A 301 -17.20 -35.98 -1.65
CA SER A 301 -17.78 -35.92 -0.30
C SER A 301 -18.38 -34.52 -0.09
N LYS A 302 -19.68 -34.51 0.20
CA LYS A 302 -20.47 -33.34 0.58
C LYS A 302 -20.23 -32.99 2.05
N ASP A 303 -20.57 -31.73 2.36
CA ASP A 303 -20.92 -31.14 3.65
C ASP A 303 -19.77 -30.54 4.48
N GLY A 304 -19.81 -29.19 4.59
CA GLY A 304 -18.87 -28.44 5.43
C GLY A 304 -18.97 -26.90 5.42
N GLY A 305 -20.16 -26.30 5.22
CA GLY A 305 -20.49 -24.93 5.64
C GLY A 305 -19.72 -23.75 5.01
N PRO A 306 -20.25 -22.50 5.12
CA PRO A 306 -19.58 -21.32 4.58
C PRO A 306 -18.29 -21.05 5.37
N SER A 307 -17.13 -21.15 4.71
CA SER A 307 -15.86 -20.72 5.26
C SER A 307 -15.91 -19.21 5.47
N LYS A 308 -15.89 -18.81 6.74
CA LYS A 308 -15.87 -17.42 7.20
C LYS A 308 -14.78 -16.61 6.49
N VAL A 309 -15.16 -15.40 6.13
CA VAL A 309 -14.33 -14.33 5.58
C VAL A 309 -13.08 -14.12 6.43
N SER A 310 -11.93 -13.93 5.78
CA SER A 310 -10.65 -13.60 6.44
C SER A 310 -10.81 -12.38 7.36
N PRO A 311 -10.24 -12.38 8.58
CA PRO A 311 -10.36 -11.28 9.54
C PRO A 311 -9.38 -10.17 9.15
N ASN A 312 -9.67 -9.47 8.06
CA ASN A 312 -8.94 -8.28 7.64
C ASN A 312 -9.71 -6.97 7.79
N CYS A 313 -10.94 -7.02 8.33
CA CYS A 313 -11.68 -5.83 8.71
C CYS A 313 -11.72 -5.71 10.24
N ALA A 314 -10.71 -5.05 10.81
CA ALA A 314 -10.81 -4.59 12.19
C ALA A 314 -11.64 -3.31 12.22
N GLY A 315 -12.97 -3.44 12.22
CA GLY A 315 -13.75 -2.33 12.72
C GLY A 315 -15.28 -2.33 12.59
N TRP A 316 -15.93 -3.07 13.50
CA TRP A 316 -17.25 -2.77 14.08
C TRP A 316 -18.53 -3.08 13.28
N ASP A 317 -18.85 -4.36 13.14
CA ASP A 317 -20.15 -4.80 12.60
C ASP A 317 -20.79 -5.89 13.47
N ARG A 318 -21.89 -5.55 14.17
CA ARG A 318 -22.96 -6.49 14.52
C ARG A 318 -24.24 -5.79 15.06
N ARG A 319 -25.31 -5.94 14.25
CA ARG A 319 -26.79 -5.90 14.41
C ARG A 319 -27.51 -5.30 15.63
N GLY A 320 -28.70 -4.73 15.34
CA GLY A 320 -29.89 -4.66 16.21
C GLY A 320 -30.94 -3.64 15.71
N VAL A 321 -32.14 -4.10 15.31
CA VAL A 321 -33.28 -3.34 14.74
C VAL A 321 -34.08 -2.60 15.82
N SER A 322 -34.55 -1.36 15.56
CA SER A 322 -35.97 -0.92 15.68
C SER A 322 -36.19 0.59 15.37
N GLY A 323 -37.18 0.88 14.51
CA GLY A 323 -38.18 1.97 14.60
C GLY A 323 -37.84 3.44 14.31
N ASP A 324 -38.41 3.96 13.20
CA ASP A 324 -39.13 5.24 12.98
C ASP A 324 -38.53 6.59 13.46
N THR A 325 -38.70 7.77 12.84
CA THR A 325 -39.34 8.35 11.64
C THR A 325 -38.76 9.78 11.51
N GLY A 326 -38.86 10.45 10.34
CA GLY A 326 -38.79 11.92 10.27
C GLY A 326 -37.84 12.52 9.22
N SER A 327 -38.42 12.86 8.08
CA SER A 327 -37.89 13.65 6.97
C SER A 327 -37.64 15.13 7.32
N VAL A 328 -36.58 15.77 6.76
CA VAL A 328 -36.72 17.05 6.01
C VAL A 328 -35.52 17.32 5.09
N SER A 329 -35.82 17.79 3.89
CA SER A 329 -35.00 18.42 2.84
C SER A 329 -34.37 19.75 3.34
N SER A 330 -33.37 20.41 2.73
CA SER A 330 -33.23 20.79 1.31
C SER A 330 -31.91 21.57 1.05
N SER A 331 -31.40 21.51 -0.19
CA SER A 331 -30.86 22.60 -1.07
C SER A 331 -29.91 23.69 -0.50
N SER A 332 -28.91 24.27 -1.16
CA SER A 332 -28.28 24.22 -2.50
C SER A 332 -27.26 25.38 -2.59
N ALA A 333 -26.54 25.47 -3.73
CA ALA A 333 -25.68 26.57 -4.24
C ALA A 333 -24.20 26.49 -3.82
N SER A 334 -23.25 26.10 -4.70
CA SER A 334 -22.82 26.64 -6.02
C SER A 334 -22.13 28.00 -5.93
N GLY A 335 -20.82 28.00 -6.21
CA GLY A 335 -19.99 29.20 -6.34
C GLY A 335 -18.60 28.82 -6.87
N SER A 336 -18.48 28.79 -8.19
CA SER A 336 -17.25 28.52 -8.94
C SER A 336 -16.42 29.80 -9.07
N SER A 337 -15.11 29.72 -8.87
CA SER A 337 -14.18 30.78 -9.27
C SER A 337 -12.85 30.15 -9.69
N ILE A 338 -12.59 30.25 -10.98
CA ILE A 338 -11.39 29.84 -11.69
C ILE A 338 -10.39 30.99 -11.68
N THR A 339 -9.16 30.76 -11.22
CA THR A 339 -8.03 31.66 -11.45
C THR A 339 -6.92 30.88 -12.13
N SER A 340 -6.70 31.24 -13.39
CA SER A 340 -5.62 30.80 -14.26
C SER A 340 -4.30 31.46 -13.83
N VAL A 341 -3.24 30.67 -13.70
CA VAL A 341 -1.87 31.17 -13.47
C VAL A 341 -0.99 30.78 -14.64
N SER A 342 -0.41 31.81 -15.26
CA SER A 342 0.45 31.80 -16.43
C SER A 342 1.81 31.16 -16.14
N SER A 343 2.29 30.38 -17.11
CA SER A 343 3.58 29.70 -17.14
C SER A 343 4.70 30.63 -17.62
N ALA A 344 5.72 30.82 -16.79
CA ALA A 344 7.01 31.38 -17.18
C ALA A 344 8.06 30.26 -17.22
N SER A 345 8.64 30.05 -18.39
CA SER A 345 9.68 29.06 -18.68
C SER A 345 11.06 29.57 -18.26
N THR A 346 11.76 28.79 -17.45
CA THR A 346 13.24 28.79 -17.39
C THR A 346 13.72 27.33 -17.38
N THR A 347 14.54 27.03 -18.38
CA THR A 347 15.15 25.73 -18.67
C THR A 347 16.35 25.54 -17.75
N ASP A 348 16.17 24.81 -16.64
CA ASP A 348 17.20 24.06 -15.90
C ASP A 348 16.61 23.11 -14.82
N SER A 349 15.30 22.80 -14.86
CA SER A 349 14.52 22.63 -13.62
C SER A 349 13.78 21.32 -13.38
N SER A 350 13.88 20.26 -14.20
CA SER A 350 12.90 19.15 -14.10
C SER A 350 12.85 18.43 -12.74
N ALA A 351 14.01 18.25 -12.10
CA ALA A 351 14.13 17.63 -10.77
C ALA A 351 13.76 18.57 -9.61
N SER A 352 14.19 19.85 -9.68
CA SER A 352 13.76 20.85 -8.69
C SER A 352 12.24 20.99 -8.77
N THR A 353 11.69 21.05 -9.99
CA THR A 353 10.25 21.20 -10.24
C THR A 353 9.44 20.05 -9.66
N ALA A 354 9.84 18.77 -9.84
CA ALA A 354 9.07 17.65 -9.31
C ALA A 354 9.05 17.60 -7.78
N LEU A 355 10.20 17.83 -7.14
CA LEU A 355 10.30 17.91 -5.68
C LEU A 355 9.54 19.13 -5.14
N ASP A 356 9.70 20.30 -5.77
CA ASP A 356 9.01 21.55 -5.41
C ASP A 356 7.50 21.39 -5.52
N VAL A 357 7.01 20.70 -6.56
CA VAL A 357 5.59 20.37 -6.73
C VAL A 357 5.13 19.49 -5.57
N VAL A 358 5.82 18.38 -5.28
CA VAL A 358 5.46 17.50 -4.16
C VAL A 358 5.43 18.27 -2.84
N GLN A 359 6.46 19.07 -2.57
CA GLN A 359 6.56 19.89 -1.36
C GLN A 359 5.41 20.91 -1.25
N ARG A 360 5.05 21.56 -2.36
CA ARG A 360 3.90 22.48 -2.42
C ARG A 360 2.59 21.76 -2.13
N GLU A 361 2.38 20.57 -2.69
CA GLU A 361 1.18 19.77 -2.44
C GLU A 361 1.10 19.30 -0.98
N LEU A 362 2.23 18.87 -0.40
CA LEU A 362 2.30 18.50 1.02
C LEU A 362 1.91 19.67 1.95
N LYS A 363 2.33 20.90 1.62
CA LYS A 363 1.90 22.10 2.35
C LYS A 363 0.41 22.39 2.14
N TYR A 364 -0.06 22.34 0.90
CA TYR A 364 -1.46 22.62 0.53
C TYR A 364 -2.46 21.67 1.22
N LEU A 365 -2.08 20.39 1.34
CA LEU A 365 -2.87 19.33 1.96
C LEU A 365 -2.69 19.21 3.48
N GLY A 366 -1.82 20.03 4.10
CA GLY A 366 -1.58 19.98 5.54
C GLY A 366 -0.70 18.80 6.01
N LEU A 367 -0.05 18.09 5.10
CA LEU A 367 0.76 16.89 5.36
C LEU A 367 2.23 17.20 5.70
N TRP A 368 2.70 18.43 5.51
CA TRP A 368 4.11 18.81 5.67
C TRP A 368 4.75 18.31 6.97
N LYS A 369 4.10 18.51 8.11
CA LYS A 369 4.62 18.10 9.44
C LYS A 369 4.65 16.58 9.60
N PHE A 370 3.65 15.88 9.06
CA PHE A 370 3.61 14.43 9.12
C PHE A 370 4.65 13.81 8.17
N ALA A 371 4.87 14.41 7.00
CA ALA A 371 5.96 14.03 6.10
C ALA A 371 7.31 14.07 6.83
N GLY A 372 7.61 15.16 7.57
CA GLY A 372 8.84 15.27 8.35
C GLY A 372 8.98 14.21 9.45
N ALA A 373 7.87 13.84 10.10
CA ALA A 373 7.84 12.76 11.07
C ALA A 373 8.13 11.39 10.43
N VAL A 374 7.57 11.13 9.25
CA VAL A 374 7.82 9.90 8.50
C VAL A 374 9.27 9.88 7.99
N MET A 375 9.82 11.01 7.52
CA MET A 375 11.24 11.10 7.10
C MET A 375 12.20 10.70 8.22
N TYR A 376 11.92 11.10 9.47
CA TYR A 376 12.68 10.63 10.64
C TYR A 376 12.68 9.10 10.74
N VAL A 377 11.50 8.47 10.66
CA VAL A 377 11.38 7.01 10.75
C VAL A 377 12.12 6.32 9.60
N LEU A 378 11.98 6.82 8.36
CA LEU A 378 12.67 6.27 7.21
C LEU A 378 14.20 6.38 7.35
N HIS A 379 14.69 7.49 7.89
CA HIS A 379 16.11 7.70 8.14
C HIS A 379 16.65 6.77 9.22
N GLU A 380 16.07 6.84 10.42
CA GLU A 380 16.58 6.15 11.61
C GLU A 380 16.40 4.64 11.56
N VAL A 381 15.27 4.17 11.02
CA VAL A 381 14.91 2.75 11.05
C VAL A 381 15.34 2.04 9.78
N LEU A 382 15.09 2.66 8.63
CA LEU A 382 15.28 2.07 7.30
C LEU A 382 16.51 2.64 6.56
N GLY A 383 17.28 3.51 7.21
CA GLY A 383 18.56 3.98 6.71
C GLY A 383 18.47 4.81 5.44
N LEU A 384 17.34 5.50 5.21
CA LEU A 384 17.15 6.40 4.07
C LEU A 384 18.20 7.53 4.13
N ALA A 385 18.91 7.73 3.04
CA ALA A 385 19.95 8.74 2.95
C ALA A 385 19.35 10.17 2.96
N GLU A 386 20.08 11.13 3.55
CA GLU A 386 19.60 12.51 3.71
C GLU A 386 19.35 13.23 2.38
N ASP A 387 20.09 12.86 1.33
CA ASP A 387 19.94 13.38 -0.04
C ASP A 387 18.62 12.94 -0.71
N LYS A 388 17.90 11.98 -0.12
CA LYS A 388 16.59 11.47 -0.58
C LYS A 388 15.41 12.04 0.20
N MET A 389 15.65 12.96 1.12
CA MET A 389 14.60 13.53 1.95
C MET A 389 13.70 14.44 1.12
N ILE A 390 12.40 14.13 1.09
CA ILE A 390 11.41 14.98 0.39
C ILE A 390 11.06 16.25 1.17
N VAL A 391 11.28 16.25 2.48
CA VAL A 391 11.10 17.38 3.41
C VAL A 391 12.12 17.27 4.55
N PRO A 392 12.41 18.37 5.28
CA PRO A 392 13.24 18.30 6.48
C PRO A 392 12.67 17.36 7.54
N VAL A 393 13.57 16.64 8.23
CA VAL A 393 13.23 15.68 9.29
C VAL A 393 12.64 16.41 10.50
N ASP A 394 11.53 15.89 11.05
CA ASP A 394 10.94 16.34 12.32
C ASP A 394 11.16 15.25 13.38
N GLU A 395 12.27 15.35 14.11
CA GLU A 395 12.67 14.36 15.11
C GLU A 395 11.65 14.20 16.23
N LYS A 396 11.04 15.31 16.68
CA LYS A 396 10.09 15.28 17.80
C LYS A 396 8.83 14.48 17.43
N ARG A 397 8.24 14.76 16.27
CA ARG A 397 7.06 14.01 15.78
C ARG A 397 7.46 12.60 15.33
N GLY A 398 8.66 12.45 14.79
CA GLY A 398 9.20 11.17 14.34
C GLY A 398 9.37 10.15 15.46
N LYS A 399 9.94 10.55 16.61
CA LYS A 399 10.07 9.67 17.78
C LYS A 399 8.72 9.18 18.30
N LEU A 400 7.72 10.06 18.32
CA LEU A 400 6.34 9.69 18.68
C LEU A 400 5.77 8.67 17.68
N LEU A 401 5.89 8.94 16.39
CA LEU A 401 5.42 8.04 15.33
C LEU A 401 6.09 6.66 15.41
N LEU A 402 7.41 6.63 15.63
CA LEU A 402 8.16 5.39 15.77
C LEU A 402 7.67 4.55 16.96
N ALA A 403 7.42 5.18 18.11
CA ALA A 403 6.87 4.48 19.26
C ALA A 403 5.52 3.83 18.95
N GLU A 404 4.61 4.55 18.29
CA GLU A 404 3.30 4.03 17.88
C GLU A 404 3.41 2.84 16.91
N ILE A 405 4.37 2.86 15.97
CA ILE A 405 4.63 1.76 15.02
C ILE A 405 5.13 0.50 15.74
N LEU A 406 6.08 0.68 16.68
CA LEU A 406 6.69 -0.43 17.41
C LEU A 406 5.70 -1.06 18.40
N ASP A 407 4.90 -0.24 19.09
CA ASP A 407 3.92 -0.71 20.06
C ASP A 407 2.68 -1.32 19.38
N GLY A 408 2.24 -0.75 18.25
CA GLY A 408 0.99 -1.16 17.61
C GLY A 408 1.05 -2.40 16.73
N GLY A 409 2.16 -2.66 16.05
CA GLY A 409 2.21 -3.72 15.03
C GLY A 409 1.34 -3.42 13.81
N ASN A 410 1.07 -4.44 12.99
CA ASN A 410 0.25 -4.34 11.76
C ASN A 410 -1.19 -3.87 12.09
N PHE A 411 -1.46 -2.57 11.91
CA PHE A 411 -2.74 -1.90 12.20
C PHE A 411 -3.20 -1.99 13.65
N GLY A 412 -2.28 -1.87 14.62
CA GLY A 412 -2.67 -1.88 16.03
C GLY A 412 -3.15 -3.24 16.55
N ARG A 413 -3.07 -4.32 15.76
CA ARG A 413 -3.51 -5.67 16.15
C ARG A 413 -2.79 -6.22 17.39
N HIS A 414 -1.60 -5.70 17.68
CA HIS A 414 -0.80 -6.12 18.82
C HIS A 414 -0.66 -5.04 19.89
N PHE A 415 -1.47 -3.98 19.82
CA PHE A 415 -1.50 -2.91 20.80
C PHE A 415 -2.07 -3.44 22.12
N THR A 416 -1.21 -3.80 23.07
CA THR A 416 -1.61 -4.43 24.35
C THR A 416 -2.26 -3.44 25.33
N LYS A 417 -1.96 -2.14 25.20
CA LYS A 417 -2.57 -1.07 26.02
C LYS A 417 -4.10 -1.01 25.90
N TYR A 418 -4.65 -1.62 24.83
CA TYR A 418 -6.06 -1.63 24.50
C TYR A 418 -6.61 -3.05 24.22
N ALA A 419 -5.98 -4.10 24.75
CA ALA A 419 -6.41 -5.48 24.50
C ALA A 419 -7.82 -5.81 25.06
N GLY A 420 -8.35 -5.02 26.01
CA GLY A 420 -9.72 -5.16 26.54
C GLY A 420 -10.84 -4.56 25.66
N PHE A 421 -10.55 -4.17 24.41
CA PHE A 421 -11.41 -3.29 23.61
C PHE A 421 -12.43 -4.02 22.76
N THR A 422 -12.22 -5.30 22.42
CA THR A 422 -13.16 -6.07 21.58
C THR A 422 -14.53 -6.26 22.24
N HIS A 423 -14.63 -6.17 23.58
CA HIS A 423 -15.85 -6.41 24.37
C HIS A 423 -16.57 -5.16 24.92
N GLN A 424 -16.19 -3.94 24.52
CA GLN A 424 -16.78 -2.70 25.08
C GLN A 424 -17.92 -2.12 24.24
N SER A 425 -18.84 -1.39 24.89
CA SER A 425 -19.99 -0.73 24.26
C SER A 425 -19.57 0.34 23.24
N MET A 426 -20.45 0.62 22.27
CA MET A 426 -20.14 1.49 21.14
C MET A 426 -19.70 2.90 21.55
N GLY A 427 -20.42 3.49 22.51
CA GLY A 427 -20.12 4.82 23.04
C GLY A 427 -18.78 4.86 23.78
N LYS A 428 -18.47 3.83 24.57
CA LYS A 428 -17.21 3.79 25.33
C LYS A 428 -16.00 3.75 24.41
N LYS A 429 -16.06 2.93 23.35
CA LYS A 429 -15.02 2.89 22.32
C LYS A 429 -14.92 4.20 21.52
N TYR A 430 -16.04 4.89 21.25
CA TYR A 430 -16.06 6.22 20.63
C TYR A 430 -15.27 7.23 21.49
N PHE A 431 -15.59 7.36 22.78
CA PHE A 431 -14.90 8.28 23.69
C PHE A 431 -13.43 7.92 23.93
N LEU A 432 -13.10 6.62 24.03
CA LEU A 432 -11.71 6.17 24.18
C LEU A 432 -10.84 6.54 22.98
N LYS A 433 -11.39 6.47 21.77
CA LYS A 433 -10.65 6.83 20.56
C LYS A 433 -10.48 8.35 20.42
N ILE A 434 -11.49 9.13 20.82
CA ILE A 434 -11.33 10.59 20.97
C ILE A 434 -10.24 10.90 21.99
N TRP A 435 -10.28 10.27 23.17
CA TRP A 435 -9.29 10.46 24.22
C TRP A 435 -7.86 10.12 23.76
N ARG A 436 -7.69 9.00 23.03
CA ARG A 436 -6.42 8.65 22.37
C ARG A 436 -5.97 9.78 21.44
N ASN A 437 -6.86 10.25 20.58
CA ASN A 437 -6.54 11.26 19.58
C ASN A 437 -6.28 12.65 20.20
N MET A 438 -6.77 12.93 21.41
CA MET A 438 -6.45 14.16 22.15
C MET A 438 -4.97 14.30 22.47
N HIS A 439 -4.23 13.19 22.63
CA HIS A 439 -2.77 13.24 22.77
C HIS A 439 -2.09 13.82 21.51
N PHE A 440 -2.70 13.65 20.34
CA PHE A 440 -2.16 14.15 19.07
C PHE A 440 -2.52 15.61 18.79
N VAL A 441 -3.41 16.23 19.56
CA VAL A 441 -3.81 17.65 19.36
C VAL A 441 -2.59 18.58 19.43
N ARG A 442 -1.63 18.31 20.31
CA ARG A 442 -0.38 19.09 20.40
C ARG A 442 0.46 19.04 19.12
N TYR A 443 0.34 17.97 18.34
CA TYR A 443 1.17 17.72 17.15
C TYR A 443 0.44 18.03 15.84
N TYR A 444 -0.85 17.70 15.77
CA TYR A 444 -1.74 17.76 14.60
C TYR A 444 -3.15 18.26 14.97
N PRO A 445 -3.30 19.51 15.44
CA PRO A 445 -4.56 20.00 16.00
C PRO A 445 -5.71 20.00 14.98
N ALA A 446 -5.43 20.38 13.73
CA ALA A 446 -6.45 20.49 12.69
C ALA A 446 -7.14 19.15 12.35
N GLU A 447 -6.43 18.03 12.44
CA GLU A 447 -6.99 16.71 12.17
C GLU A 447 -7.59 16.09 13.44
N ALA A 448 -6.87 16.20 14.56
CA ALA A 448 -7.30 15.62 15.84
C ALA A 448 -8.60 16.26 16.38
N LEU A 449 -8.77 17.58 16.19
CA LEU A 449 -10.00 18.28 16.62
C LEU A 449 -11.18 18.06 15.66
N CYS A 450 -10.92 17.73 14.39
CA CYS A 450 -11.97 17.43 13.41
C CYS A 450 -12.44 15.97 13.47
N GLU A 451 -11.68 15.06 14.09
CA GLU A 451 -12.04 13.64 14.19
C GLU A 451 -13.42 13.40 14.84
N PRO A 452 -13.79 14.04 15.97
CA PRO A 452 -15.11 13.84 16.57
C PRO A 452 -16.24 14.31 15.66
N LEU A 453 -16.03 15.43 14.96
CA LEU A 453 -17.00 16.00 14.01
C LEU A 453 -17.18 15.07 12.82
N PHE A 454 -16.08 14.64 12.20
CA PHE A 454 -16.11 13.71 11.08
C PHE A 454 -16.79 12.40 11.45
N ARG A 455 -16.46 11.83 12.62
CA ARG A 455 -17.05 10.57 13.07
C ARG A 455 -18.55 10.68 13.32
N THR A 456 -18.99 11.77 13.94
CA THR A 456 -20.41 12.03 14.18
C THR A 456 -21.17 12.16 12.87
N TRP A 457 -20.63 12.97 11.94
CA TRP A 457 -21.20 13.10 10.60
C TRP A 457 -21.24 11.76 9.84
N HIS A 458 -20.15 10.99 9.87
CA HIS A 458 -20.05 9.70 9.18
C HIS A 458 -21.03 8.66 9.76
N PHE A 459 -21.30 8.71 11.07
CA PHE A 459 -22.35 7.89 11.70
C PHE A 459 -23.73 8.17 11.08
N PHE A 460 -24.13 9.45 10.98
CA PHE A 460 -25.40 9.83 10.33
C PHE A 460 -25.40 9.54 8.83
N TRP A 461 -24.28 9.74 8.14
CA TRP A 461 -24.14 9.39 6.73
C TRP A 461 -24.44 7.91 6.50
N ARG A 462 -23.93 7.00 7.34
CA ARG A 462 -24.24 5.57 7.25
C ARG A 462 -25.71 5.27 7.52
N LEU A 463 -26.33 5.88 8.54
CA LEU A 463 -27.77 5.69 8.79
C LEU A 463 -28.63 6.05 7.57
N LYS A 464 -28.25 7.10 6.85
CA LYS A 464 -28.94 7.54 5.64
C LYS A 464 -28.69 6.64 4.42
N ASN A 465 -27.46 6.15 4.23
CA ASN A 465 -27.04 5.46 3.00
C ASN A 465 -27.05 3.92 3.09
N LYS A 466 -27.25 3.34 4.28
CA LYS A 466 -27.48 1.88 4.43
C LYS A 466 -28.85 1.42 3.93
N ILE A 467 -29.74 2.34 3.55
CA ILE A 467 -31.02 2.03 2.91
C ILE A 467 -30.83 2.02 1.39
N ILE A 468 -30.03 1.07 0.89
CA ILE A 468 -30.11 0.63 -0.50
C ILE A 468 -30.71 -0.76 -0.42
N LYS A 469 -32.04 -0.82 -0.56
CA LYS A 469 -32.78 -2.07 -0.76
C LYS A 469 -32.45 -2.66 -2.12
#